data_AF-F8GHA6-F1
#
_entry.id   AF-F8GHA6-F1
#
_cell.length_a   1.000
_cell.length_b   1.000
_cell.length_c   1.000
_cell.angle_alpha   90.00
_cell.angle_beta   90.00
_cell.angle_gamma   90.00
#
_symmetry.space_group_name_H-M   'P 1'
#
loop_
_entity.id
_entity.type
_entity.pdbx_description
1 polymer ?
#
loop_
_entity_poly.entity_id
_entity_poly.type
_entity_poly.pdbx_seq_one_letter_code
_entity_poly.pdbx_strand_id
1 'polypeptide(L)'
;MKQSEIQDDLKAKNYVNKWKANHKFIETGQVRRAKMHAARLIDAIDDKKVISPALHQLLEASLFLETTDSKILAAYLKLSPAGIRAEFQRFRTIFGEYQRNSRSFYCIDQTE
;
A
#
# COMPACT_ATOMS: atom_id res chain seq x y z
N MET A 1 7.31 -10.86 -25.80
CA MET A 1 6.46 -10.79 -24.59
C MET A 1 6.02 -12.21 -24.25
N LYS A 2 6.27 -12.72 -23.04
CA LYS A 2 6.05 -14.15 -22.72
C LYS A 2 4.56 -14.41 -22.42
N GLN A 3 4.00 -15.53 -22.89
CA GLN A 3 2.58 -15.88 -22.68
C GLN A 3 2.17 -15.90 -21.19
N SER A 4 3.11 -16.25 -20.29
CA SER A 4 2.90 -16.21 -18.83
C SER A 4 2.61 -14.80 -18.30
N GLU A 5 3.23 -13.78 -18.90
CA GLU A 5 3.10 -12.38 -18.51
C GLU A 5 1.72 -11.81 -18.88
N ILE A 6 1.17 -12.29 -20.00
CA ILE A 6 -0.17 -11.95 -20.49
C ILE A 6 -1.24 -12.60 -19.61
N GLN A 7 -1.04 -13.86 -19.21
CA GLN A 7 -1.98 -14.57 -18.33
C GLN A 7 -2.07 -13.94 -16.93
N ASP A 8 -0.94 -13.47 -16.41
CA ASP A 8 -0.86 -12.79 -15.12
C ASP A 8 -1.58 -11.42 -15.11
N ASP A 9 -1.42 -10.62 -16.17
CA ASP A 9 -2.11 -9.33 -16.31
C ASP A 9 -3.63 -9.53 -16.42
N LEU A 10 -4.06 -10.56 -17.16
CA LEU A 10 -5.48 -10.91 -17.28
C LEU A 10 -6.07 -11.32 -15.92
N LYS A 11 -5.32 -12.10 -15.13
CA LYS A 11 -5.73 -12.52 -13.78
C LYS A 11 -5.86 -11.33 -12.82
N ALA A 12 -4.93 -10.39 -12.85
CA ALA A 12 -4.98 -9.18 -12.04
C ALA A 12 -6.18 -8.30 -12.39
N LYS A 13 -6.44 -8.10 -13.69
CA LYS A 13 -7.62 -7.36 -14.18
C LYS A 13 -8.92 -8.05 -13.77
N ASN A 14 -8.99 -9.37 -13.89
CA ASN A 14 -10.15 -10.15 -13.47
C ASN A 14 -10.40 -10.03 -11.96
N TYR A 15 -9.34 -10.02 -11.13
CA TYR A 15 -9.48 -9.78 -9.70
C TYR A 15 -10.10 -8.41 -9.42
N VAL A 16 -9.57 -7.34 -10.03
CA VAL A 16 -10.09 -5.97 -9.83
C VAL A 16 -11.55 -5.87 -10.26
N ASN A 17 -11.91 -6.49 -11.40
CA ASN A 17 -13.29 -6.50 -11.89
C ASN A 17 -14.22 -7.30 -10.98
N LYS A 18 -13.77 -8.46 -10.49
CA LYS A 18 -14.52 -9.29 -9.53
C LYS A 18 -14.72 -8.55 -8.20
N TRP A 19 -13.67 -7.92 -7.68
CA TRP A 19 -13.74 -7.09 -6.49
C TRP A 19 -14.79 -5.99 -6.67
N LYS A 20 -14.75 -5.24 -7.78
CA LYS A 20 -15.75 -4.21 -8.10
C LYS A 20 -17.17 -4.76 -8.23
N ALA A 21 -17.33 -5.96 -8.80
CA ALA A 21 -18.64 -6.59 -8.95
C ALA A 21 -19.23 -7.04 -7.61
N ASN A 22 -18.41 -7.61 -6.73
CA ASN A 22 -18.82 -8.01 -5.37
C ASN A 22 -19.13 -6.81 -4.49
N HIS A 23 -18.47 -5.69 -4.76
CA HIS A 23 -18.62 -4.42 -4.06
C HIS A 23 -19.45 -3.40 -4.84
N LYS A 24 -20.26 -3.87 -5.80
CA LYS A 24 -21.10 -3.03 -6.68
C LYS A 24 -22.13 -2.20 -5.91
N PHE A 25 -22.48 -2.64 -4.70
CA PHE A 25 -23.37 -1.96 -3.77
C PHE A 25 -22.64 -1.13 -2.70
N ILE A 26 -21.31 -0.96 -2.78
CA ILE A 26 -20.65 0.03 -1.93
C ILE A 26 -21.15 1.40 -2.38
N GLU A 27 -21.98 2.03 -1.55
CA GLU A 27 -22.42 3.40 -1.78
C GLU A 27 -21.18 4.29 -1.95
N THR A 28 -21.22 5.25 -2.87
CA THR A 28 -20.14 6.22 -3.07
C THR A 28 -19.67 6.85 -1.75
N GLY A 29 -20.58 7.00 -0.77
CA GLY A 29 -20.27 7.44 0.58
C GLY A 29 -19.41 6.47 1.40
N GLN A 30 -19.62 5.16 1.27
CA GLN A 30 -18.80 4.13 1.93
C GLN A 30 -17.39 4.06 1.34
N VAL A 31 -17.24 4.15 0.00
CA VAL A 31 -15.91 4.26 -0.65
C VAL A 31 -15.17 5.48 -0.12
N ARG A 32 -15.85 6.63 -0.07
CA ARG A 32 -15.27 7.89 0.44
C ARG A 32 -14.84 7.75 1.91
N ARG A 33 -15.64 7.09 2.75
CA ARG A 33 -15.29 6.82 4.15
C ARG A 33 -14.09 5.90 4.28
N ALA A 34 -14.06 4.78 3.55
CA ALA A 34 -12.94 3.84 3.58
C ALA A 34 -11.62 4.51 3.19
N LYS A 35 -11.64 5.30 2.10
CA LYS A 35 -10.48 6.10 1.67
C LYS A 35 -10.07 7.15 2.70
N MET A 36 -11.03 7.84 3.32
CA MET A 36 -10.76 8.81 4.38
C MET A 36 -10.12 8.14 5.60
N HIS A 37 -10.63 6.97 6.03
CA HIS A 37 -10.06 6.23 7.15
C HIS A 37 -8.64 5.74 6.85
N ALA A 38 -8.39 5.25 5.62
CA ALA A 38 -7.05 4.88 5.17
C ALA A 38 -6.09 6.08 5.19
N ALA A 39 -6.49 7.23 4.63
CA ALA A 39 -5.68 8.44 4.63
C ALA A 39 -5.35 8.91 6.07
N ARG A 40 -6.35 8.96 6.95
CA ARG A 40 -6.13 9.34 8.37
C ARG A 40 -5.20 8.38 9.10
N LEU A 41 -5.30 7.08 8.82
CA LEU A 41 -4.39 6.09 9.40
C LEU A 41 -2.96 6.33 8.91
N ILE A 42 -2.77 6.60 7.62
CA ILE A 42 -1.46 6.89 7.04
C ILE A 42 -0.88 8.18 7.65
N ASP A 43 -1.67 9.25 7.73
CA ASP A 43 -1.27 10.53 8.35
C ASP A 43 -0.85 10.33 9.82
N ALA A 44 -1.56 9.50 10.58
CA ALA A 44 -1.24 9.23 11.98
C ALA A 44 0.08 8.45 12.15
N ILE A 45 0.44 7.62 11.16
CA ILE A 45 1.69 6.86 11.19
C ILE A 45 2.86 7.69 10.62
N ASP A 46 2.56 8.65 9.75
CA ASP A 46 3.55 9.52 9.09
C ASP A 46 3.57 10.94 9.65
N ASP A 47 3.70 11.06 10.97
CA ASP A 47 3.73 12.34 11.68
C ASP A 47 4.83 13.29 11.13
N LYS A 48 5.93 12.73 10.62
CA LYS A 48 7.05 13.48 10.03
C LYS A 48 6.94 13.68 8.52
N LYS A 49 5.82 13.29 7.88
CA LYS A 49 5.55 13.45 6.44
C LYS A 49 6.66 12.88 5.53
N VAL A 50 7.20 11.73 5.92
CA VAL A 50 8.29 11.00 5.24
C VAL A 50 7.74 10.13 4.10
N ILE A 51 6.44 9.79 4.13
CA ILE A 51 5.78 8.99 3.11
C ILE A 51 5.55 9.85 1.86
N SER A 52 6.04 9.37 0.73
CA SER A 52 5.81 10.02 -0.56
C SER A 52 4.33 9.95 -0.96
N PRO A 53 3.81 10.89 -1.77
CA PRO A 53 2.44 10.82 -2.28
C PRO A 53 2.13 9.52 -3.04
N ALA A 54 3.11 8.98 -3.75
CA ALA A 54 2.98 7.71 -4.47
C ALA A 54 2.82 6.52 -3.51
N LEU A 55 3.59 6.51 -2.42
CA LEU A 55 3.49 5.49 -1.39
C LEU A 55 2.18 5.61 -0.60
N HIS A 56 1.70 6.84 -0.35
CA HIS A 56 0.39 7.07 0.24
C HIS A 56 -0.73 6.45 -0.60
N GLN A 57 -0.74 6.70 -1.92
CA GLN A 57 -1.72 6.11 -2.84
C GLN A 57 -1.64 4.58 -2.88
N LEU A 58 -0.42 4.03 -2.79
CA LEU A 58 -0.22 2.59 -2.72
C LEU A 58 -0.82 1.98 -1.46
N LEU A 59 -0.61 2.60 -0.31
CA LEU A 59 -1.16 2.14 0.97
C LEU A 59 -2.68 2.25 1.00
N GLU A 60 -3.24 3.36 0.50
CA GLU A 60 -4.69 3.52 0.35
C GLU A 60 -5.29 2.43 -0.53
N ALA A 61 -4.68 2.13 -1.69
CA ALA A 61 -5.15 1.07 -2.58
C ALA A 61 -5.02 -0.32 -1.96
N SER A 62 -3.96 -0.57 -1.19
CA SER A 62 -3.74 -1.84 -0.49
C SER A 62 -4.79 -2.09 0.58
N LEU A 63 -5.15 -1.06 1.33
CA LEU A 63 -6.22 -1.12 2.33
C LEU A 63 -7.60 -1.25 1.69
N PHE A 64 -7.86 -0.50 0.62
CA PHE A 64 -9.15 -0.50 -0.06
C PHE A 64 -9.45 -1.83 -0.78
N LEU A 65 -8.44 -2.42 -1.43
CA LEU A 65 -8.58 -3.71 -2.11
C LEU A 65 -8.28 -4.91 -1.20
N GLU A 66 -7.87 -4.66 0.04
CA GLU A 66 -7.47 -5.68 1.02
C GLU A 66 -6.41 -6.65 0.45
N THR A 67 -5.41 -6.11 -0.24
CA THR A 67 -4.37 -6.91 -0.88
C THR A 67 -3.02 -6.21 -0.90
N THR A 68 -1.95 -7.02 -0.90
CA THR A 68 -0.55 -6.57 -1.08
C THR A 68 0.07 -7.12 -2.37
N ASP A 69 -0.72 -7.80 -3.21
CA ASP A 69 -0.22 -8.35 -4.47
C ASP A 69 0.17 -7.22 -5.43
N SER A 70 1.47 -7.13 -5.71
CA SER A 70 2.03 -6.09 -6.58
C SER A 70 1.42 -6.03 -7.98
N LYS A 71 0.92 -7.15 -8.52
CA LYS A 71 0.29 -7.20 -9.85
C LYS A 71 -1.14 -6.66 -9.80
N ILE A 72 -1.90 -7.02 -8.77
CA ILE A 72 -3.27 -6.50 -8.57
C ILE A 72 -3.23 -4.99 -8.33
N LEU A 73 -2.30 -4.54 -7.48
CA LEU A 73 -2.11 -3.12 -7.18
C LEU A 73 -1.59 -2.34 -8.41
N ALA A 74 -0.67 -2.92 -9.19
CA ALA A 74 -0.23 -2.36 -10.46
C ALA A 74 -1.41 -2.16 -11.43
N ALA A 75 -2.26 -3.17 -11.58
CA ALA A 75 -3.44 -3.09 -12.43
C ALA A 75 -4.45 -2.03 -11.96
N TYR A 76 -4.65 -1.91 -10.64
CA TYR A 76 -5.56 -0.91 -10.06
C TYR A 76 -5.04 0.52 -10.18
N LEU A 77 -3.78 0.76 -9.85
CA LEU A 77 -3.13 2.08 -9.87
C LEU A 77 -2.64 2.48 -11.26
N LYS A 78 -2.71 1.58 -12.24
CA LYS A 78 -2.13 1.76 -13.60
C LYS A 78 -0.63 2.06 -13.56
N LEU A 79 0.07 1.41 -12.64
CA LEU A 79 1.53 1.49 -12.46
C LEU A 79 2.18 0.19 -12.91
N SER A 80 3.52 0.19 -13.06
CA SER A 80 4.24 -1.06 -13.33
C SER A 80 4.43 -1.87 -12.02
N PRO A 81 4.41 -3.22 -12.08
CA PRO A 81 4.70 -4.04 -10.90
C PRO A 81 6.07 -3.76 -10.29
N ALA A 82 7.05 -3.37 -11.10
CA ALA A 82 8.37 -2.94 -10.64
C ALA A 82 8.29 -1.64 -9.81
N GLY A 83 7.48 -0.66 -10.25
CA GLY A 83 7.22 0.57 -9.51
C GLY A 83 6.55 0.31 -8.16
N ILE A 84 5.54 -0.57 -8.14
CA ILE A 84 4.86 -0.98 -6.89
C ILE A 84 5.85 -1.61 -5.91
N ARG A 85 6.71 -2.51 -6.39
CA ARG A 85 7.74 -3.13 -5.55
C ARG A 85 8.73 -2.10 -5.00
N ALA A 86 9.17 -1.14 -5.81
CA ALA A 86 10.09 -0.09 -5.38
C ALA A 86 9.48 0.76 -4.25
N GLU A 87 8.20 1.14 -4.35
CA GLU A 87 7.52 1.88 -3.28
C GLU A 87 7.40 1.07 -1.98
N PHE A 88 7.03 -0.22 -2.07
CA PHE A 88 7.02 -1.07 -0.86
C PHE A 88 8.39 -1.22 -0.23
N GLN A 89 9.47 -1.26 -1.01
CA GLN A 89 10.82 -1.28 -0.45
C GLN A 89 11.15 0.04 0.25
N ARG A 90 10.79 1.19 -0.32
CA ARG A 90 10.93 2.50 0.35
C ARG A 90 10.22 2.51 1.69
N PHE A 91 8.98 2.01 1.74
CA PHE A 91 8.23 1.88 2.99
C PHE A 91 9.00 1.03 4.02
N ARG A 92 9.49 -0.14 3.62
CA ARG A 92 10.26 -1.02 4.52
C ARG A 92 11.54 -0.34 5.03
N THR A 93 12.22 0.44 4.21
CA THR A 93 13.41 1.20 4.62
C THR A 93 13.04 2.25 5.67
N ILE A 94 12.04 3.09 5.39
CA ILE A 94 11.56 4.14 6.31
C ILE A 94 11.20 3.52 7.67
N PHE A 95 10.38 2.48 7.68
CA PHE A 95 9.95 1.84 8.94
C PHE A 95 11.05 1.03 9.62
N GLY A 96 11.95 0.42 8.85
CA GLY A 96 13.12 -0.27 9.39
C GLY A 96 14.09 0.68 10.08
N GLU A 97 14.27 1.89 9.54
CA GLU A 97 15.03 2.97 10.18
C GLU A 97 14.34 3.47 11.44
N TYR A 98 13.01 3.68 11.42
CA TYR A 98 12.25 4.00 12.63
C TYR A 98 12.41 2.95 13.73
N GLN A 99 12.36 1.65 13.40
CA GLN A 99 12.50 0.57 14.38
C GLN A 99 13.91 0.49 14.98
N ARG A 100 14.95 0.77 14.18
CA ARG A 100 16.34 0.83 14.69
C ARG A 100 16.54 2.04 15.59
N ASN A 101 16.04 3.19 15.18
CA ASN A 101 16.13 4.41 15.96
C ASN A 101 15.35 4.27 17.29
N SER A 102 14.14 3.69 17.28
CA SER A 102 13.38 3.44 18.50
C SER A 102 14.09 2.51 19.48
N ARG A 103 14.74 1.44 18.99
CA ARG A 103 15.57 0.56 19.83
C ARG A 103 16.79 1.27 20.41
N SER A 104 17.41 2.18 19.66
CA SER A 104 18.55 2.96 20.15
C SER A 104 18.18 3.88 21.31
N PHE A 105 16.94 4.38 21.38
CA PHE A 105 16.49 5.22 22.50
C PHE A 105 16.28 4.43 23.80
N TYR A 106 16.04 3.11 23.74
CA TYR A 106 15.86 2.27 24.93
C TYR A 106 17.17 1.63 25.43
N CYS A 107 18.31 1.88 24.79
CA CYS A 107 19.60 1.31 25.18
C CYS A 107 20.57 2.31 25.84
N ILE A 108 20.16 3.57 26.07
CA ILE A 108 21.04 4.60 26.67
C ILE A 108 20.85 4.70 28.20
N ASP A 109 19.80 4.12 28.78
CA ASP A 109 19.52 4.19 30.22
C ASP A 109 19.94 2.93 31.01
N GLN A 110 20.99 2.22 30.56
CA GLN A 110 21.59 1.12 31.33
C GLN A 110 23.12 1.24 31.36
N THR A 111 23.62 2.24 32.08
CA THR A 111 24.96 2.21 32.66
C THR A 111 24.86 2.75 34.08
N GLU A 112 25.00 1.83 35.04
CA GLU A 112 25.29 2.10 36.46
C GLU A 112 26.60 2.86 36.66
#